data_AF-C3XZ31-F1
#
_entry.id   AF-C3XZ31-F1
#
_cell.length_a   1.000
_cell.length_b   1.000
_cell.length_c   1.000
_cell.angle_alpha   90.00
_cell.angle_beta   90.00
_cell.angle_gamma   90.00
#
_symmetry.space_group_name_H-M   'P 1'
#
loop_
_entity.id
_entity.type
_entity.pdbx_description
1 polymer ?
#
loop_
_entity_poly.entity_id
_entity_poly.type
_entity_poly.pdbx_seq_one_letter_code
_entity_poly.pdbx_strand_id
1 'polypeptide(L)'
;MSYKETERDTLSECLHTAEGVTEGPPPLSDEITMCVELFCVCLIFSRMAHQGLFSSEQNFWRSKRRLPVLVILLLTLVDMVQFVILRQIGVTSVRFSRPLRPLLLLCMDRAKQLRAVFKNILLTLPDIITVLTLFLLSVAFFALMALKIFQNRQDLVYYSDGHPYMHNYLDNFFQLYVLVTTANFPDVMMPAFDYNPWFTLFFIIYLIICLYLFMSICLATIYNNFKEHLKEYVEDSVREKQNNLQLAFDILKVETRHGELLPKSRWMSLMRAVKPSRLDIEHSLLWDVLANDHAEYINRKEFFHVVSLLDIQVLEVKDREPEFQRWFPRCYRSKASRLIRKAVANRFFRYFIDLAVVANAVCIALDQDDAEWFFMALFVLEILLKFYVFGLKKFFHSAMNIFDFVLIVAALVINVLELAWRSMRLVYAIDRFRVVLKTISSIGRSLVTYGGVLFVFFYVFAIIGMEVFSDKITPEPVLANRSQNQPILCGNPKLNGTQFAMNRYCNNNFNDILHSFVVLFELMVVNQWHDIL
;
A
#
# COMPACT_ATOMS: atom_id res chain seq x y z
N MET A 1 48.02 -36.05 2.16
CA MET A 1 48.24 -34.63 2.57
C MET A 1 47.80 -33.66 1.47
N SER A 2 48.03 -33.97 0.18
CA SER A 2 47.67 -33.11 -0.96
C SER A 2 46.16 -32.94 -1.29
N TYR A 3 45.24 -33.73 -0.73
CA TYR A 3 43.79 -33.62 -1.03
C TYR A 3 43.05 -32.63 -0.11
N LYS A 4 43.65 -32.27 1.04
CA LYS A 4 43.05 -31.35 2.03
C LYS A 4 43.43 -29.88 1.82
N GLU A 5 44.43 -29.59 0.98
CA GLU A 5 44.81 -28.22 0.60
C GLU A 5 43.94 -27.71 -0.54
N THR A 6 43.67 -28.54 -1.56
CA THR A 6 42.83 -28.15 -2.70
C THR A 6 41.38 -27.84 -2.28
N GLU A 7 40.84 -28.57 -1.30
CA GLU A 7 39.49 -28.34 -0.77
C GLU A 7 39.41 -27.03 0.05
N ARG A 8 40.52 -26.63 0.69
CA ARG A 8 40.63 -25.40 1.48
C ARG A 8 40.75 -24.17 0.58
N ASP A 9 41.46 -24.29 -0.54
CA ASP A 9 41.59 -23.24 -1.54
C ASP A 9 40.27 -23.02 -2.30
N THR A 10 39.54 -24.09 -2.64
CA THR A 10 38.19 -23.96 -3.24
C THR A 10 37.15 -23.39 -2.28
N LEU A 11 37.26 -23.67 -0.97
CA LEU A 11 36.38 -23.08 0.03
C LEU A 11 36.68 -21.59 0.24
N SER A 12 37.96 -21.19 0.15
CA SER A 12 38.41 -19.79 0.20
C SER A 12 37.91 -18.99 -1.01
N GLU A 13 37.92 -19.58 -2.21
CA GLU A 13 37.40 -18.94 -3.43
C GLU A 13 35.87 -18.81 -3.43
N CYS A 14 35.17 -19.78 -2.83
CA CYS A 14 33.72 -19.71 -2.56
C CYS A 14 33.36 -18.70 -1.45
N LEU A 15 34.23 -18.50 -0.45
CA LEU A 15 34.04 -17.51 0.62
C LEU A 15 34.18 -16.07 0.10
N HIS A 16 35.12 -15.78 -0.79
CA HIS A 16 35.22 -14.47 -1.42
C HIS A 16 34.09 -14.17 -2.41
N THR A 17 33.43 -15.18 -2.97
CA THR A 17 32.21 -14.98 -3.77
C THR A 17 30.95 -14.87 -2.92
N ALA A 18 30.93 -15.41 -1.70
CA ALA A 18 29.83 -15.29 -0.74
C ALA A 18 29.83 -13.97 0.07
N GLU A 19 30.98 -13.28 0.17
CA GLU A 19 31.05 -11.90 0.69
C GLU A 19 30.24 -10.89 -0.14
N GLY A 20 29.80 -11.26 -1.35
CA GLY A 20 28.95 -10.43 -2.22
C GLY A 20 27.43 -10.59 -2.04
N VAL A 21 26.93 -11.36 -1.05
CA VAL A 21 25.51 -11.74 -0.96
C VAL A 21 24.69 -10.91 0.06
N THR A 22 25.30 -10.02 0.84
CA THR A 22 24.58 -9.17 1.82
C THR A 22 24.49 -7.69 1.44
N GLU A 23 25.06 -7.28 0.31
CA GLU A 23 24.89 -5.92 -0.17
C GLU A 23 23.68 -5.89 -1.11
N GLY A 24 22.80 -4.90 -0.92
CA GLY A 24 21.73 -4.61 -1.87
C GLY A 24 22.27 -4.40 -3.29
N PRO A 25 21.40 -4.16 -4.29
CA PRO A 25 21.87 -3.88 -5.64
C PRO A 25 22.96 -2.79 -5.61
N PRO A 26 24.14 -3.02 -6.23
CA PRO A 26 25.28 -2.12 -6.09
C PRO A 26 24.87 -0.71 -6.52
N PRO A 27 25.26 0.33 -5.76
CA PRO A 27 24.87 1.70 -6.07
C PRO A 27 25.34 2.03 -7.49
N LEU A 28 24.42 2.53 -8.32
CA LEU A 28 24.78 3.00 -9.65
C LEU A 28 25.86 4.08 -9.53
N SER A 29 26.83 4.06 -10.43
CA SER A 29 27.86 5.10 -10.48
C SER A 29 27.23 6.49 -10.54
N ASP A 30 27.80 7.43 -9.78
CA ASP A 30 27.24 8.78 -9.63
C ASP A 30 27.02 9.47 -10.99
N GLU A 31 27.92 9.27 -11.95
CA GLU A 31 27.82 9.82 -13.30
C GLU A 31 26.56 9.34 -14.03
N ILE A 32 26.29 8.03 -14.00
CA ILE A 32 25.08 7.46 -14.61
C ILE A 32 23.84 8.00 -13.91
N THR A 33 23.83 8.08 -12.58
CA THR A 33 22.67 8.60 -11.84
C THR A 33 22.37 10.06 -12.19
N MET A 34 23.40 10.89 -12.34
CA MET A 34 23.26 12.30 -12.70
C MET A 34 22.77 12.48 -14.14
N CYS A 35 23.25 11.66 -15.08
CA CYS A 35 22.76 11.67 -16.46
C CYS A 35 21.29 11.26 -16.55
N VAL A 36 20.90 10.20 -15.83
CA VAL A 36 19.50 9.74 -15.77
C VAL A 36 18.61 10.79 -15.09
N GLU A 37 19.10 11.44 -14.04
CA GLU A 37 18.38 12.51 -13.34
C GLU A 37 18.16 13.73 -14.25
N LEU A 38 19.21 14.18 -14.94
CA LEU A 38 19.12 15.29 -15.90
C LEU A 38 18.12 14.97 -17.01
N PHE A 39 18.18 13.75 -17.56
CA PHE A 39 17.23 13.30 -18.58
C PHE A 39 15.79 13.34 -18.08
N CYS A 40 15.53 12.85 -16.86
CA CYS A 40 14.20 12.90 -16.24
C CYS A 40 13.72 14.34 -16.04
N VAL A 41 14.57 15.25 -15.54
CA VAL A 41 14.25 16.67 -15.36
C VAL A 41 13.90 17.31 -16.70
N CYS A 42 14.69 17.04 -17.75
CA CYS A 42 14.42 17.52 -19.11
C CYS A 42 13.08 16.99 -19.66
N LEU A 43 12.73 15.73 -19.43
CA LEU A 43 11.44 15.16 -19.84
C LEU A 43 10.25 15.80 -19.11
N ILE A 44 10.37 16.06 -17.81
CA ILE A 44 9.30 16.72 -17.05
C ILE A 44 9.17 18.18 -17.51
N PHE A 45 10.29 18.87 -17.72
CA PHE A 45 10.31 20.23 -18.24
C PHE A 45 9.69 20.33 -19.64
N SER A 46 10.04 19.42 -20.56
CA SER A 46 9.49 19.41 -21.92
C SER A 46 7.98 19.17 -21.92
N ARG A 47 7.50 18.28 -21.05
CA ARG A 47 6.05 18.08 -20.84
C ARG A 47 5.38 19.34 -20.31
N MET A 48 5.97 20.03 -19.35
CA MET A 48 5.44 21.31 -18.84
C MET A 48 5.43 22.40 -19.92
N ALA A 49 6.49 22.50 -20.72
CA ALA A 49 6.58 23.44 -21.84
C ALA A 49 5.51 23.15 -22.90
N HIS A 50 5.32 21.87 -23.26
CA HIS A 50 4.24 21.45 -24.14
C HIS A 50 2.87 21.85 -23.59
N GLN A 51 2.59 21.59 -22.31
CA GLN A 51 1.35 22.04 -21.68
C GLN A 51 1.20 23.57 -21.62
N GLY A 52 2.32 24.29 -21.53
CA GLY A 52 2.38 25.75 -21.60
C GLY A 52 1.94 26.27 -22.96
N LEU A 53 2.35 25.62 -24.05
CA LEU A 53 2.01 26.02 -25.41
C LEU A 53 0.49 26.01 -25.68
N PHE A 54 -0.24 25.07 -25.07
CA PHE A 54 -1.70 24.95 -25.23
C PHE A 54 -2.51 25.77 -24.19
N SER A 55 -1.85 26.40 -23.22
CA SER A 55 -2.50 27.14 -22.14
C SER A 55 -2.24 28.64 -22.32
N SER A 56 -3.27 29.48 -22.19
CA SER A 56 -3.07 30.94 -22.12
C SER A 56 -2.03 31.29 -21.04
N GLU A 57 -1.07 32.16 -21.36
CA GLU A 57 0.08 32.49 -20.49
C GLU A 57 -0.35 32.95 -19.09
N GLN A 58 -1.38 33.78 -18.99
CA GLN A 58 -1.92 34.25 -17.71
C GLN A 58 -2.48 33.11 -16.84
N ASN A 59 -3.13 32.14 -17.48
CA ASN A 59 -3.68 30.97 -16.78
C ASN A 59 -2.59 29.95 -16.42
N PHE A 60 -1.45 29.96 -17.13
CA PHE A 60 -0.34 29.06 -16.85
C PHE A 60 0.36 29.42 -15.54
N TRP A 61 0.77 30.68 -15.38
CA TRP A 61 1.49 31.15 -14.19
C TRP A 61 0.62 31.25 -12.94
N ARG A 62 -0.68 31.52 -13.11
CA ARG A 62 -1.63 31.61 -11.99
C ARG A 62 -2.09 30.23 -11.49
N SER A 63 -1.68 29.15 -12.15
CA SER A 63 -2.07 27.80 -11.77
C SER A 63 -1.34 27.34 -10.50
N LYS A 64 -2.10 27.17 -9.40
CA LYS A 64 -1.63 26.61 -8.12
C LYS A 64 -0.99 25.22 -8.24
N ARG A 65 -1.12 24.56 -9.40
CA ARG A 65 -0.61 23.19 -9.66
C ARG A 65 0.76 23.17 -10.34
N ARG A 66 1.04 24.15 -11.20
CA ARG A 66 2.22 24.15 -12.08
C ARG A 66 3.42 24.84 -11.42
N LEU A 67 3.16 25.87 -10.62
CA LEU A 67 4.20 26.61 -9.91
C LEU A 67 5.02 25.73 -8.95
N PRO A 68 4.43 24.87 -8.09
CA PRO A 68 5.23 24.01 -7.20
C PRO A 68 6.13 23.03 -7.96
N VAL A 69 5.68 22.50 -9.10
CA VAL A 69 6.49 21.61 -9.95
C VAL A 69 7.69 22.35 -10.49
N LEU A 70 7.49 23.57 -11.00
CA LEU A 70 8.58 24.40 -11.51
C LEU A 70 9.61 24.70 -10.41
N VAL A 71 9.14 25.03 -9.20
CA VAL A 71 9.99 25.30 -8.05
C VAL A 71 10.80 24.06 -7.68
N ILE A 72 10.19 22.87 -7.61
CA ILE A 72 10.91 21.63 -7.32
C ILE A 72 11.95 21.33 -8.40
N LEU A 73 11.62 21.49 -9.69
CA LEU A 73 12.58 21.28 -10.79
C LEU A 73 13.78 22.23 -10.68
N LEU A 74 13.53 23.51 -10.39
CA LEU A 74 14.60 24.49 -10.15
C LEU A 74 15.47 24.09 -8.95
N LEU A 75 14.88 23.69 -7.83
CA LEU A 75 15.61 23.22 -6.67
C LEU A 75 16.44 21.97 -6.97
N THR A 76 15.92 21.02 -7.76
CA THR A 76 16.69 19.83 -8.18
C THR A 76 17.87 20.19 -9.08
N LEU A 77 17.72 21.17 -9.98
CA LEU A 77 18.82 21.64 -10.82
C LEU A 77 19.90 22.34 -9.99
N VAL A 78 19.50 23.17 -9.02
CA VAL A 78 20.44 23.83 -8.09
C VAL A 78 21.20 22.79 -7.26
N ASP A 79 20.50 21.81 -6.69
CA ASP A 79 21.11 20.71 -5.92
C ASP A 79 22.10 19.89 -6.78
N MET A 80 21.74 19.58 -8.04
CA MET A 80 22.63 18.89 -8.98
C MET A 80 23.91 19.68 -9.26
N VAL A 81 23.79 20.98 -9.54
CA VAL A 81 24.95 21.85 -9.81
C VAL A 81 25.82 21.98 -8.56
N GLN A 82 25.21 22.17 -7.38
CA GLN A 82 25.93 22.24 -6.11
C GLN A 82 26.67 20.92 -5.81
N PHE A 83 26.04 19.77 -6.05
CA PHE A 83 26.65 18.46 -5.87
C PHE A 83 27.90 18.28 -6.76
N VAL A 84 27.82 18.66 -8.04
CA VAL A 84 28.97 18.57 -8.96
C VAL A 84 30.12 19.47 -8.51
N ILE A 85 29.83 20.71 -8.13
CA ILE A 85 30.84 21.67 -7.67
C ILE A 85 31.52 21.17 -6.39
N LEU A 86 30.75 20.78 -5.38
CA LEU A 86 31.28 20.32 -4.10
C LEU A 86 32.11 19.05 -4.23
N ARG A 87 31.72 18.15 -5.13
CA ARG A 87 32.48 16.93 -5.41
C ARG A 87 33.83 17.19 -6.08
N GLN A 88 33.91 18.18 -6.97
CA GLN A 88 35.20 18.60 -7.54
C GLN A 88 36.14 19.18 -6.48
N ILE A 89 35.60 19.77 -5.41
CA ILE A 89 36.35 20.32 -4.28
C ILE A 89 36.70 19.22 -3.25
N GLY A 90 36.15 18.01 -3.39
CA GLY A 90 36.39 16.88 -2.48
C GLY A 90 35.61 16.95 -1.16
N VAL A 91 34.55 17.76 -1.09
CA VAL A 91 33.68 17.87 0.10
C VAL A 91 32.47 16.96 -0.06
N THR A 92 32.08 16.26 1.01
CA THR A 92 30.85 15.47 1.05
C THR A 92 29.63 16.41 0.99
N SER A 93 28.84 16.30 -0.08
CA SER A 93 27.65 17.11 -0.29
C SER A 93 26.37 16.29 -0.09
N VAL A 94 25.49 16.78 0.78
CA VAL A 94 24.15 16.22 1.02
C VAL A 94 23.21 16.64 -0.11
N ARG A 95 22.48 15.69 -0.70
CA ARG A 95 21.53 15.98 -1.79
C ARG A 95 20.14 16.31 -1.24
N PHE A 96 19.91 17.56 -0.89
CA PHE A 96 18.70 18.01 -0.20
C PHE A 96 17.43 18.01 -1.08
N SER A 97 17.55 17.90 -2.41
CA SER A 97 16.37 17.91 -3.29
C SER A 97 15.66 16.55 -3.36
N ARG A 98 16.34 15.46 -2.97
CA ARG A 98 15.83 14.09 -3.06
C ARG A 98 14.49 13.86 -2.34
N PRO A 99 14.28 14.33 -1.09
CA PRO A 99 13.00 14.14 -0.39
C PRO A 99 11.83 14.84 -1.07
N LEU A 100 12.06 15.87 -1.91
CA LEU A 100 11.00 16.62 -2.58
C LEU A 100 10.45 15.90 -3.83
N ARG A 101 11.17 14.91 -4.37
CA ARG A 101 10.83 14.23 -5.63
C ARG A 101 9.44 13.56 -5.63
N PRO A 102 8.98 12.88 -4.58
CA PRO A 102 7.62 12.32 -4.54
C PRO A 102 6.52 13.37 -4.68
N LEU A 103 6.78 14.64 -4.34
CA LEU A 103 5.82 15.72 -4.55
C LEU A 103 5.57 15.97 -6.05
N LEU A 104 6.54 15.67 -6.92
CA LEU A 104 6.33 15.71 -8.38
C LEU A 104 5.25 14.71 -8.82
N LEU A 105 5.17 13.54 -8.17
CA LEU A 105 4.11 12.55 -8.41
C LEU A 105 2.73 13.11 -8.00
N LEU A 106 2.64 13.77 -6.83
CA LEU A 106 1.39 14.41 -6.38
C LEU A 106 0.91 15.49 -7.35
N CYS A 107 1.85 16.21 -7.98
CA CYS A 107 1.54 17.26 -8.93
C CYS A 107 1.19 16.75 -10.35
N MET A 108 1.38 15.46 -10.66
CA MET A 108 0.98 14.89 -11.95
C MET A 108 -0.54 14.86 -12.17
N ASP A 109 -0.99 15.14 -13.39
CA ASP A 109 -2.43 15.19 -13.75
C ASP A 109 -3.17 13.86 -13.50
N ARG A 110 -2.47 12.73 -13.67
CA ARG A 110 -3.03 11.39 -13.46
C ARG A 110 -3.24 11.04 -11.97
N ALA A 111 -2.59 11.76 -11.07
CA ALA A 111 -2.65 11.52 -9.63
C ALA A 111 -3.75 12.35 -8.92
N LYS A 112 -4.87 12.66 -9.60
CA LYS A 112 -5.96 13.49 -9.04
C LYS A 112 -6.47 12.94 -7.71
N GLN A 113 -6.66 11.62 -7.61
CA GLN A 113 -7.13 10.95 -6.39
C GLN A 113 -6.11 11.05 -5.26
N LEU A 114 -4.83 10.77 -5.55
CA LEU A 114 -3.73 10.85 -4.58
C LEU A 114 -3.59 12.26 -3.99
N ARG A 115 -3.65 13.27 -4.85
CA ARG A 115 -3.60 14.69 -4.46
C ARG A 115 -4.81 15.09 -3.61
N ALA A 116 -5.99 14.59 -3.92
CA ALA A 116 -7.18 14.86 -3.15
C ALA A 116 -7.04 14.33 -1.72
N VAL A 117 -6.55 13.09 -1.56
CA VAL A 117 -6.30 12.50 -0.24
C VAL A 117 -5.22 13.29 0.51
N PHE A 118 -4.09 13.60 -0.13
CA PHE A 118 -3.02 14.38 0.50
C PHE A 118 -3.49 15.77 0.95
N LYS A 119 -4.25 16.48 0.10
CA LYS A 119 -4.85 17.77 0.44
C LYS A 119 -5.80 17.61 1.62
N ASN A 120 -6.63 16.57 1.65
CA ASN A 120 -7.55 16.31 2.75
C ASN A 120 -6.79 16.15 4.08
N ILE A 121 -5.73 15.35 4.11
CA ILE A 121 -4.88 15.16 5.30
C ILE A 121 -4.30 16.50 5.79
N LEU A 122 -3.77 17.33 4.89
CA LEU A 122 -3.22 18.63 5.27
C LEU A 122 -4.29 19.61 5.76
N LEU A 123 -5.51 19.54 5.22
CA LEU A 123 -6.63 20.37 5.66
C LEU A 123 -7.14 19.97 7.05
N THR A 124 -7.12 18.67 7.37
CA THR A 124 -7.50 18.17 8.72
C THR A 124 -6.46 18.46 9.79
N LEU A 125 -5.22 18.74 9.41
CA LEU A 125 -4.08 18.83 10.34
C LEU A 125 -4.24 19.90 11.43
N PRO A 126 -4.74 21.13 11.17
CA PRO A 126 -4.91 22.16 12.20
C PRO A 126 -5.84 21.72 13.33
N ASP A 127 -6.94 21.05 13.00
CA ASP A 127 -7.88 20.56 14.02
C ASP A 127 -7.23 19.43 14.85
N ILE A 128 -6.47 18.54 14.20
CA ILE A 128 -5.76 17.44 14.86
C ILE A 128 -4.70 17.99 15.83
N ILE A 129 -3.99 19.05 15.44
CA ILE A 129 -2.96 19.68 16.29
C ILE A 129 -3.56 20.15 17.61
N THR A 130 -4.80 20.66 17.64
CA THR A 130 -5.42 21.11 18.90
C THR A 130 -5.60 19.97 19.90
N VAL A 131 -6.12 18.82 19.45
CA VAL A 131 -6.34 17.65 20.30
C VAL A 131 -5.01 17.00 20.69
N LEU A 132 -4.06 16.93 19.74
CA LEU A 132 -2.71 16.43 20.02
C LEU A 132 -1.99 17.29 21.07
N THR A 133 -2.16 18.61 21.01
CA THR A 133 -1.57 19.54 21.99
C THR A 133 -2.15 19.28 23.39
N LEU A 134 -3.47 19.09 23.50
CA LEU A 134 -4.11 18.74 24.76
C LEU A 134 -3.61 17.38 25.31
N PHE A 135 -3.46 16.40 24.43
CA PHE A 135 -2.88 15.10 24.78
C PHE A 135 -1.44 15.22 25.29
N LEU A 136 -0.56 15.92 24.58
CA LEU A 136 0.83 16.11 25.00
C LEU A 136 0.94 16.87 26.33
N LEU A 137 0.05 17.85 26.57
CA LEU A 137 -0.06 18.53 27.85
C LEU A 137 -0.50 17.58 28.97
N SER A 138 -1.41 16.64 28.69
CA SER A 138 -1.79 15.60 29.66
C SER A 138 -0.60 14.70 30.02
N VAL A 139 0.20 14.26 29.04
CA VAL A 139 1.40 13.45 29.27
C VAL A 139 2.44 14.23 30.07
N ALA A 140 2.65 15.51 29.75
CA ALA A 140 3.50 16.43 30.51
C ALA A 140 3.07 16.56 31.98
N PHE A 141 1.78 16.70 32.24
CA PHE A 141 1.26 16.74 33.61
C PHE A 141 1.53 15.44 34.38
N PHE A 142 1.26 14.28 33.77
CA PHE A 142 1.56 12.99 34.40
C PHE A 142 3.06 12.75 34.60
N ALA A 143 3.91 13.24 33.70
CA ALA A 143 5.37 13.18 33.85
C ALA A 143 5.87 14.01 35.04
N LEU A 144 5.29 15.20 35.28
CA LEU A 144 5.55 15.98 36.49
C LEU A 144 5.07 15.26 37.75
N MET A 145 3.89 14.63 37.71
CA MET A 145 3.37 13.86 38.83
C MET A 145 4.24 12.64 39.14
N ALA A 146 4.67 11.89 38.12
CA ALA A 146 5.61 10.77 38.26
C ALA A 146 6.91 11.24 38.91
N LEU A 147 7.48 12.35 38.41
CA LEU A 147 8.68 12.94 39.00
C LEU A 147 8.47 13.20 40.49
N LYS A 148 7.37 13.87 40.88
CA LYS A 148 7.11 14.17 42.30
C LYS A 148 6.83 12.96 43.18
N ILE A 149 6.20 11.92 42.63
CA ILE A 149 5.94 10.67 43.36
C ILE A 149 7.26 9.91 43.61
N PHE A 150 8.15 9.85 42.63
CA PHE A 150 9.37 9.03 42.71
C PHE A 150 10.62 9.81 43.13
N GLN A 151 10.59 11.14 43.17
CA GLN A 151 11.75 12.00 43.53
C GLN A 151 12.42 11.61 44.86
N ASN A 152 11.65 11.30 45.89
CA ASN A 152 12.19 10.94 47.22
C ASN A 152 12.54 9.45 47.37
N ARG A 153 12.39 8.65 46.31
CA ARG A 153 12.58 7.19 46.31
C ARG A 153 13.60 6.73 45.26
N GLN A 154 14.37 7.66 44.71
CA GLN A 154 15.31 7.42 43.61
C GLN A 154 16.43 6.44 43.99
N ASP A 155 16.80 6.40 45.27
CA ASP A 155 17.83 5.48 45.77
C ASP A 155 17.34 4.04 45.98
N LEU A 156 16.02 3.81 45.90
CA LEU A 156 15.37 2.54 46.24
C LEU A 156 14.78 1.81 45.02
N VAL A 157 14.58 2.52 43.91
CA VAL A 157 13.95 1.98 42.69
C VAL A 157 14.83 2.30 41.49
N TYR A 158 15.24 1.27 40.77
CA TYR A 158 16.11 1.35 39.59
C TYR A 158 15.46 0.62 38.42
N TYR A 159 15.77 1.09 37.21
CA TYR A 159 15.50 0.30 36.01
C TYR A 159 16.38 -0.95 35.97
N SER A 160 16.04 -1.92 35.10
CA SER A 160 16.85 -3.12 34.83
C SER A 160 18.31 -2.80 34.51
N ASP A 161 18.54 -1.64 33.92
CA ASP A 161 19.84 -1.20 33.42
C ASP A 161 20.67 -0.47 34.50
N GLY A 162 20.16 -0.39 35.74
CA GLY A 162 20.82 0.23 36.88
C GLY A 162 20.67 1.75 36.97
N HIS A 163 19.98 2.39 36.03
CA HIS A 163 19.71 3.82 36.07
C HIS A 163 18.59 4.18 37.08
N PRO A 164 18.66 5.36 37.72
CA PRO A 164 17.64 5.81 38.67
C PRO A 164 16.26 5.91 38.02
N TYR A 165 15.26 5.33 38.68
CA TYR A 165 13.90 5.28 38.16
C TYR A 165 13.23 6.67 38.14
N MET A 166 12.66 7.03 36.99
CA MET A 166 11.86 8.24 36.76
C MET A 166 12.46 9.56 37.34
N HIS A 167 13.77 9.77 37.16
CA HIS A 167 14.50 10.87 37.81
C HIS A 167 14.48 12.21 37.06
N ASN A 168 14.43 12.20 35.73
CA ASN A 168 14.42 13.38 34.88
C ASN A 168 13.03 13.63 34.30
N TYR A 169 12.61 14.88 34.27
CA TYR A 169 11.31 15.23 33.69
C TYR A 169 11.17 14.81 32.21
N LEU A 170 12.20 15.05 31.39
CA LEU A 170 12.16 14.71 29.96
C LEU A 170 12.15 13.21 29.73
N ASP A 171 12.93 12.45 30.50
CA ASP A 171 12.93 10.99 30.43
C ASP A 171 11.57 10.44 30.88
N ASN A 172 10.99 10.98 31.95
CA ASN A 172 9.64 10.60 32.41
C ASN A 172 8.59 10.89 31.35
N PHE A 173 8.68 12.05 30.70
CA PHE A 173 7.79 12.42 29.60
C PHE A 173 7.92 11.43 28.44
N PHE A 174 9.14 11.08 28.05
CA PHE A 174 9.39 10.09 27.00
C PHE A 174 8.89 8.70 27.38
N GLN A 175 9.20 8.20 28.58
CA GLN A 175 8.76 6.89 29.06
C GLN A 175 7.23 6.77 29.14
N LEU A 176 6.56 7.84 29.59
CA LEU A 176 5.10 7.88 29.60
C LEU A 176 4.53 8.01 28.18
N TYR A 177 5.16 8.78 27.29
CA TYR A 177 4.78 8.83 25.88
C TYR A 177 4.84 7.45 25.21
N VAL A 178 5.92 6.68 25.45
CA VAL A 178 6.03 5.28 25.01
C VAL A 178 4.94 4.41 25.66
N LEU A 179 4.62 4.65 26.94
CA LEU A 179 3.55 3.92 27.65
C LEU A 179 2.16 4.16 27.06
N VAL A 180 1.84 5.34 26.53
CA VAL A 180 0.58 5.55 25.80
C VAL A 180 0.48 4.62 24.60
N THR A 181 1.60 4.35 23.94
CA THR A 181 1.65 3.39 22.82
C THR A 181 1.68 1.93 23.27
N THR A 182 1.69 1.67 24.58
CA THR A 182 1.80 0.34 25.20
C THR A 182 3.03 -0.47 24.82
N ALA A 183 4.07 0.18 24.26
CA ALA A 183 5.26 -0.51 23.76
C ALA A 183 6.23 -0.95 24.86
N ASN A 184 6.26 -0.25 26.00
CA ASN A 184 7.12 -0.53 27.16
C ASN A 184 6.32 -1.04 28.38
N PHE A 185 5.07 -1.47 28.19
CA PHE A 185 4.27 -2.11 29.24
C PHE A 185 4.43 -3.63 29.15
N PRO A 186 4.73 -4.35 30.26
CA PRO A 186 4.68 -3.91 31.65
C PRO A 186 5.98 -3.30 32.21
N ASP A 187 7.08 -3.32 31.46
CA ASP A 187 8.44 -3.09 31.95
C ASP A 187 8.64 -1.74 32.67
N VAL A 188 8.03 -0.67 32.16
CA VAL A 188 8.12 0.66 32.80
C VAL A 188 7.47 0.71 34.18
N MET A 189 6.51 -0.16 34.48
CA MET A 189 5.78 -0.19 35.76
C MET A 189 6.45 -1.11 36.79
N MET A 190 7.13 -2.17 36.33
CA MET A 190 7.63 -3.25 37.20
C MET A 190 8.48 -2.75 38.39
N PRO A 191 9.46 -1.83 38.22
CA PRO A 191 10.25 -1.34 39.35
C PRO A 191 9.41 -0.68 40.46
N ALA A 192 8.37 0.06 40.08
CA ALA A 192 7.48 0.70 41.04
C ALA A 192 6.55 -0.31 41.72
N PHE A 193 6.13 -1.36 40.99
CA PHE A 193 5.29 -2.44 41.49
C PHE A 193 6.00 -3.29 42.55
N ASP A 194 7.24 -3.67 42.27
CA ASP A 194 8.05 -4.50 43.17
C ASP A 194 8.36 -3.78 44.49
N TYR A 195 8.47 -2.45 44.46
CA TYR A 195 8.63 -1.65 45.67
C TYR A 195 7.31 -1.51 46.46
N ASN A 196 6.20 -1.17 45.79
CA ASN A 196 4.89 -1.11 46.44
C ASN A 196 3.75 -1.34 45.43
N PRO A 197 2.89 -2.35 45.63
CA PRO A 197 1.76 -2.65 44.75
C PRO A 197 0.80 -1.47 44.52
N TRP A 198 0.69 -0.53 45.46
CA TRP A 198 -0.19 0.63 45.31
C TRP A 198 0.25 1.60 44.19
N PHE A 199 1.52 1.60 43.78
CA PHE A 199 1.96 2.44 42.66
C PHE A 199 1.40 1.99 41.31
N THR A 200 0.91 0.76 41.18
CA THR A 200 0.15 0.29 40.01
C THR A 200 -1.04 1.20 39.70
N LEU A 201 -1.67 1.78 40.73
CA LEU A 201 -2.83 2.65 40.56
C LEU A 201 -2.50 3.88 39.70
N PHE A 202 -1.29 4.43 39.82
CA PHE A 202 -0.83 5.53 38.98
C PHE A 202 -0.87 5.15 37.49
N PHE A 203 -0.32 3.98 37.15
CA PHE A 203 -0.26 3.48 35.76
C PHE A 203 -1.63 3.10 35.21
N ILE A 204 -2.49 2.50 36.04
CA ILE A 204 -3.86 2.16 35.65
C ILE A 204 -4.65 3.44 35.33
N ILE A 205 -4.59 4.45 36.22
CA ILE A 205 -5.27 5.73 35.99
C ILE A 205 -4.71 6.42 34.73
N TYR A 206 -3.38 6.39 34.55
CA TYR A 206 -2.72 6.93 33.36
C TYR A 206 -3.22 6.26 32.07
N LEU A 207 -3.27 4.94 32.01
CA LEU A 207 -3.73 4.21 30.83
C LEU A 207 -5.22 4.44 30.54
N ILE A 208 -6.07 4.52 31.57
CA ILE A 208 -7.50 4.86 31.39
C ILE A 208 -7.65 6.24 30.74
N ILE A 209 -6.90 7.23 31.22
CA ILE A 209 -7.02 8.61 30.75
C ILE A 209 -6.31 8.80 29.41
N CYS A 210 -5.02 8.50 29.32
CA CYS A 210 -4.19 8.82 28.16
C CYS A 210 -4.35 7.82 27.01
N LEU A 211 -4.41 6.52 27.29
CA LEU A 211 -4.59 5.51 26.23
C LEU A 211 -6.07 5.39 25.84
N TYR A 212 -6.97 5.02 26.76
CA TYR A 212 -8.34 4.71 26.37
C TYR A 212 -9.19 5.95 26.07
N LEU A 213 -9.11 7.00 26.89
CA LEU A 213 -9.91 8.20 26.68
C LEU A 213 -9.29 9.12 25.62
N PHE A 214 -8.04 9.55 25.78
CA PHE A 214 -7.43 10.51 24.86
C PHE A 214 -7.17 9.93 23.46
N MET A 215 -6.61 8.72 23.29
CA MET A 215 -6.39 8.17 21.94
C MET A 215 -7.72 7.94 21.20
N SER A 216 -8.78 7.53 21.91
CA SER A 216 -10.12 7.40 21.32
C SER A 216 -10.71 8.75 20.89
N ILE A 217 -10.55 9.81 21.70
CA ILE A 217 -10.98 11.17 21.34
C ILE A 217 -10.18 11.70 20.15
N CYS A 218 -8.87 11.47 20.12
CA CYS A 218 -8.01 11.83 19.00
C CYS A 218 -8.49 11.15 17.71
N LEU A 219 -8.69 9.83 17.75
CA LEU A 219 -9.17 9.05 16.61
C LEU A 219 -10.55 9.54 16.13
N ALA A 220 -11.48 9.81 17.06
CA ALA A 220 -12.79 10.33 16.73
C ALA A 220 -12.73 11.71 16.07
N THR A 221 -11.85 12.59 16.55
CA THR A 221 -11.65 13.93 15.98
C THR A 221 -11.07 13.86 14.58
N ILE A 222 -10.02 13.05 14.39
CA ILE A 222 -9.41 12.79 13.08
C ILE A 222 -10.47 12.26 12.11
N TYR A 223 -11.24 11.25 12.52
CA TYR A 223 -12.25 10.62 11.68
C TYR A 223 -13.37 11.59 11.27
N ASN A 224 -13.89 12.37 12.22
CA ASN A 224 -14.99 13.31 11.93
C ASN A 224 -14.53 14.43 11.00
N ASN A 225 -13.35 15.02 11.23
CA ASN A 225 -12.82 16.09 10.38
C ASN A 225 -12.46 15.56 8.99
N PHE A 226 -11.83 14.38 8.92
CA PHE A 226 -11.53 13.73 7.66
C PHE A 226 -12.79 13.41 6.85
N LYS A 227 -13.84 12.93 7.52
CA LYS A 227 -15.14 12.63 6.91
C LYS A 227 -15.82 13.88 6.38
N GLU A 228 -15.80 14.99 7.13
CA GLU A 228 -16.43 16.24 6.70
C GLU A 228 -15.73 16.83 5.47
N HIS A 229 -14.40 16.91 5.48
CA HIS A 229 -13.66 17.36 4.29
C HIS A 229 -13.76 16.42 3.10
N LEU A 230 -13.87 15.10 3.34
CA LEU A 230 -14.15 14.15 2.26
C LEU A 230 -15.53 14.40 1.64
N LYS A 231 -16.54 14.68 2.47
CA LYS A 231 -17.89 15.02 2.02
C LYS A 231 -17.88 16.30 1.18
N GLU A 232 -17.26 17.37 1.66
CA GLU A 232 -17.10 18.63 0.90
C GLU A 232 -16.41 18.39 -0.45
N TYR A 233 -15.32 17.62 -0.47
CA TYR A 233 -14.63 17.27 -1.71
C TYR A 233 -15.51 16.50 -2.69
N VAL A 234 -16.31 15.54 -2.21
CA VAL A 234 -17.24 14.77 -3.04
C VAL A 234 -18.36 15.68 -3.58
N GLU A 235 -18.92 16.55 -2.76
CA GLU A 235 -19.94 17.53 -3.16
C GLU A 235 -19.41 18.48 -4.25
N ASP A 236 -18.21 19.04 -4.05
CA ASP A 236 -17.55 19.90 -5.04
C ASP A 236 -17.26 19.15 -6.35
N SER A 237 -16.81 17.90 -6.27
CA SER A 237 -16.56 17.08 -7.46
C SER A 237 -17.85 16.75 -8.21
N VAL A 238 -18.96 16.55 -7.51
CA VAL A 238 -20.28 16.33 -8.12
C VAL A 238 -20.79 17.64 -8.74
N ARG A 239 -20.61 18.78 -8.07
CA ARG A 239 -20.98 20.09 -8.58
C ARG A 239 -20.20 20.48 -9.83
N GLU A 240 -18.88 20.28 -9.84
CA GLU A 240 -18.03 20.50 -11.03
C GLU A 240 -18.50 19.64 -12.21
N LYS A 241 -18.80 18.36 -11.95
CA LYS A 241 -19.35 17.45 -12.95
C LYS A 241 -20.70 17.94 -13.50
N GLN A 242 -21.62 18.35 -12.63
CA GLN A 242 -22.93 18.87 -13.04
C GLN A 242 -22.80 20.17 -13.85
N ASN A 243 -21.95 21.10 -13.42
CA ASN A 243 -21.68 22.35 -14.15
C ASN A 243 -21.13 22.07 -15.56
N ASN A 244 -20.18 21.15 -15.69
CA ASN A 244 -19.62 20.78 -16.99
C ASN A 244 -20.67 20.10 -17.89
N LEU A 245 -21.54 19.26 -17.33
CA LEU A 245 -22.65 18.65 -18.06
C LEU A 245 -23.69 19.69 -18.48
N GLN A 246 -23.94 20.68 -17.64
CA GLN A 246 -24.83 21.79 -17.97
C GLN A 246 -24.26 22.59 -19.14
N LEU A 247 -22.98 22.97 -19.09
CA LEU A 247 -22.31 23.65 -20.20
C LEU A 247 -22.36 22.82 -21.49
N ALA A 248 -22.14 21.50 -21.41
CA ALA A 248 -22.25 20.61 -22.56
C ALA A 248 -23.69 20.57 -23.11
N PHE A 249 -24.70 20.50 -22.25
CA PHE A 249 -26.10 20.55 -22.67
C PHE A 249 -26.46 21.89 -23.31
N ASP A 250 -26.00 23.00 -22.74
CA ASP A 250 -26.24 24.35 -23.25
C ASP A 250 -25.64 24.57 -24.66
N ILE A 251 -24.53 23.91 -24.97
CA ILE A 251 -23.92 23.92 -26.31
C ILE A 251 -24.72 23.04 -27.30
N LEU A 252 -25.25 21.91 -26.83
CA LEU A 252 -25.86 20.90 -27.70
C LEU A 252 -27.37 21.09 -27.93
N LYS A 253 -28.06 21.80 -27.03
CA LYS A 253 -29.51 22.00 -27.09
C LYS A 253 -29.94 22.74 -28.36
N VAL A 254 -31.17 22.47 -28.76
CA VAL A 254 -31.89 23.19 -29.80
C VAL A 254 -33.16 23.74 -29.15
N GLU A 255 -33.49 25.00 -29.44
CA GLU A 255 -34.77 25.58 -29.04
C GLU A 255 -35.88 25.01 -29.91
N THR A 256 -36.77 24.23 -29.30
CA THR A 256 -37.95 23.66 -29.94
C THR A 256 -39.20 24.29 -29.34
N ARG A 257 -40.36 24.16 -30.00
CA ARG A 257 -41.66 24.65 -29.48
C ARG A 257 -42.02 24.12 -28.07
N HIS A 258 -41.39 23.02 -27.64
CA HIS A 258 -41.60 22.37 -26.35
C HIS A 258 -40.47 22.62 -25.33
N GLY A 259 -39.56 23.57 -25.62
CA GLY A 259 -38.45 23.96 -24.74
C GLY A 259 -37.07 23.57 -25.25
N GLU A 260 -36.08 23.65 -24.36
CA GLU A 260 -34.67 23.31 -24.61
C GLU A 260 -34.48 21.78 -24.66
N LEU A 261 -34.22 21.25 -25.85
CA LEU A 261 -34.21 19.81 -26.11
C LEU A 261 -33.00 19.38 -26.94
N LEU A 262 -32.47 18.19 -26.67
CA LEU A 262 -31.33 17.61 -27.38
C LEU A 262 -31.81 16.59 -28.43
N PRO A 263 -31.55 16.76 -29.73
CA PRO A 263 -31.94 15.79 -30.76
C PRO A 263 -30.96 14.60 -30.86
N LYS A 264 -31.48 13.42 -31.27
CA LYS A 264 -30.71 12.17 -31.44
C LYS A 264 -29.50 12.29 -32.37
N SER A 265 -29.58 13.13 -33.41
CA SER A 265 -28.48 13.32 -34.38
C SER A 265 -27.23 13.97 -33.76
N ARG A 266 -27.42 15.01 -32.93
CA ARG A 266 -26.35 15.66 -32.18
C ARG A 266 -25.78 14.74 -31.12
N TRP A 267 -26.63 13.95 -30.47
CA TRP A 267 -26.20 12.91 -29.53
C TRP A 267 -25.28 11.86 -30.17
N MET A 268 -25.67 11.29 -31.31
CA MET A 268 -24.84 10.29 -32.00
C MET A 268 -23.48 10.87 -32.40
N SER A 269 -23.46 12.13 -32.84
CA SER A 269 -22.22 12.85 -33.17
C SER A 269 -21.33 13.07 -31.95
N LEU A 270 -21.92 13.46 -30.81
CA LEU A 270 -21.23 13.61 -29.53
C LEU A 270 -20.63 12.27 -29.08
N MET A 271 -21.42 11.21 -29.08
CA MET A 271 -20.99 9.91 -28.56
C MET A 271 -19.85 9.28 -29.36
N ARG A 272 -19.87 9.47 -30.69
CA ARG A 272 -18.74 9.08 -31.57
C ARG A 272 -17.44 9.83 -31.23
N ALA A 273 -17.53 11.08 -30.79
CA ALA A 273 -16.37 11.85 -30.35
C ALA A 273 -15.90 11.48 -28.93
N VAL A 274 -16.84 11.23 -28.00
CA VAL A 274 -16.55 10.99 -26.57
C VAL A 274 -16.02 9.57 -26.32
N LYS A 275 -16.63 8.54 -26.93
CA LYS A 275 -16.16 7.15 -26.86
C LYS A 275 -16.15 6.54 -28.27
N PRO A 276 -15.11 6.84 -29.08
CA PRO A 276 -15.01 6.29 -30.44
C PRO A 276 -14.85 4.76 -30.47
N SER A 277 -14.51 4.14 -29.34
CA SER A 277 -14.33 2.69 -29.22
C SER A 277 -15.64 1.89 -29.20
N ARG A 278 -16.80 2.53 -28.94
CA ARG A 278 -18.10 1.86 -28.86
C ARG A 278 -18.80 1.84 -30.22
N LEU A 279 -19.52 0.75 -30.51
CA LEU A 279 -20.29 0.62 -31.75
C LEU A 279 -21.50 1.58 -31.74
N ASP A 280 -21.93 2.03 -32.92
CA ASP A 280 -23.10 2.91 -33.05
C ASP A 280 -24.38 2.29 -32.45
N ILE A 281 -24.49 0.96 -32.42
CA ILE A 281 -25.60 0.23 -31.79
C ILE A 281 -25.59 0.40 -30.27
N GLU A 282 -24.42 0.46 -29.64
CA GLU A 282 -24.31 0.72 -28.20
C GLU A 282 -24.69 2.15 -27.87
N HIS A 283 -24.36 3.10 -28.76
CA HIS A 283 -24.77 4.51 -28.62
C HIS A 283 -26.28 4.70 -28.79
N SER A 284 -26.91 3.95 -29.71
CA SER A 284 -28.37 3.96 -29.85
C SER A 284 -29.07 3.30 -28.67
N LEU A 285 -28.53 2.20 -28.15
CA LEU A 285 -29.08 1.55 -26.96
C LEU A 285 -28.98 2.46 -25.72
N LEU A 286 -27.87 3.18 -25.59
CA LEU A 286 -27.72 4.18 -24.53
C LEU A 286 -28.77 5.29 -24.64
N TRP A 287 -29.04 5.76 -25.86
CA TRP A 287 -30.13 6.72 -26.11
C TRP A 287 -31.48 6.16 -25.70
N ASP A 288 -31.80 4.93 -26.10
CA ASP A 288 -33.10 4.32 -25.83
C ASP A 288 -33.32 4.07 -24.32
N VAL A 289 -32.25 3.89 -23.54
CA VAL A 289 -32.32 3.81 -22.06
C VAL A 289 -32.48 5.18 -21.41
N LEU A 290 -31.97 6.24 -22.03
CA LEU A 290 -32.07 7.63 -21.54
C LEU A 290 -33.42 8.26 -21.85
N ALA A 291 -33.89 8.08 -23.07
CA ALA A 291 -35.17 8.57 -23.54
C ALA A 291 -36.25 7.59 -23.10
N ASN A 292 -36.82 7.79 -21.90
CA ASN A 292 -38.01 7.07 -21.47
C ASN A 292 -39.13 7.29 -22.51
N ASP A 293 -39.51 6.22 -23.22
CA ASP A 293 -40.53 6.16 -24.28
C ASP A 293 -40.26 7.04 -25.52
N HIS A 294 -39.58 6.46 -26.51
CA HIS A 294 -39.58 6.86 -27.94
C HIS A 294 -39.43 8.36 -28.27
N ALA A 295 -38.86 9.17 -27.38
CA ALA A 295 -38.66 10.58 -27.63
C ALA A 295 -37.53 10.80 -28.64
N GLU A 296 -37.78 11.59 -29.69
CA GLU A 296 -36.75 12.11 -30.60
C GLU A 296 -35.78 13.08 -29.89
N TYR A 297 -36.12 13.47 -28.67
CA TYR A 297 -35.47 14.49 -27.89
C TYR A 297 -35.23 14.06 -26.44
N ILE A 298 -34.10 14.49 -25.86
CA ILE A 298 -33.75 14.32 -24.45
C ILE A 298 -33.84 15.66 -23.72
N ASN A 299 -34.43 15.66 -22.52
CA ASN A 299 -34.47 16.82 -21.66
C ASN A 299 -33.20 16.96 -20.80
N ARG A 300 -33.03 18.11 -20.14
CA ARG A 300 -31.85 18.39 -19.30
C ARG A 300 -31.65 17.39 -18.16
N LYS A 301 -32.74 16.92 -17.53
CA LYS A 301 -32.65 16.00 -16.39
C LYS A 301 -32.18 14.62 -16.83
N GLU A 302 -32.73 14.12 -17.94
CA GLU A 302 -32.32 12.88 -18.59
C GLU A 302 -30.86 12.94 -19.03
N PHE A 303 -30.42 14.06 -19.63
CA PHE A 303 -29.02 14.23 -20.02
C PHE A 303 -28.03 14.11 -18.85
N PHE A 304 -28.41 14.48 -17.63
CA PHE A 304 -27.52 14.35 -16.47
C PHE A 304 -27.29 12.89 -16.05
N HIS A 305 -28.19 11.96 -16.41
CA HIS A 305 -28.01 10.53 -16.15
C HIS A 305 -27.04 9.86 -17.13
N VAL A 306 -26.66 10.52 -18.23
CA VAL A 306 -25.74 10.00 -19.25
C VAL A 306 -24.45 9.49 -18.64
N VAL A 307 -23.82 10.25 -17.74
CA VAL A 307 -22.52 9.84 -17.20
C VAL A 307 -22.62 8.57 -16.37
N SER A 308 -23.73 8.40 -15.63
CA SER A 308 -23.97 7.18 -14.86
C SER A 308 -24.10 5.95 -15.77
N LEU A 309 -24.66 6.13 -16.98
CA LEU A 309 -24.82 5.05 -17.95
C LEU A 309 -23.55 4.80 -18.79
N LEU A 310 -22.72 5.82 -19.01
CA LEU A 310 -21.43 5.69 -19.70
C LEU A 310 -20.44 4.77 -18.97
N ASP A 311 -20.56 4.67 -17.65
CA ASP A 311 -19.77 3.80 -16.78
C ASP A 311 -20.28 2.35 -16.77
N ILE A 312 -21.51 2.11 -17.21
CA ILE A 312 -22.04 0.77 -17.38
C ILE A 312 -21.31 0.12 -18.56
N GLN A 313 -20.62 -0.97 -18.29
CA GLN A 313 -20.11 -1.84 -19.33
C GLN A 313 -21.29 -2.59 -19.93
N VAL A 314 -21.62 -2.28 -21.19
CA VAL A 314 -22.58 -3.07 -21.96
C VAL A 314 -21.89 -4.41 -22.24
N LEU A 315 -22.18 -5.39 -21.38
CA LEU A 315 -21.78 -6.76 -21.62
C LEU A 315 -22.70 -7.28 -22.71
N GLU A 316 -22.20 -7.32 -23.95
CA GLU A 316 -22.86 -8.07 -25.00
C GLU A 316 -22.89 -9.54 -24.52
N VAL A 317 -24.04 -9.97 -23.96
CA VAL A 317 -24.32 -11.38 -23.69
C VAL A 317 -24.59 -12.02 -25.04
N LYS A 318 -23.53 -12.15 -25.82
CA LYS A 318 -23.51 -13.06 -26.95
C LYS A 318 -23.64 -14.43 -26.31
N ASP A 319 -24.78 -15.08 -26.52
CA ASP A 319 -24.95 -16.53 -26.36
C ASP A 319 -24.03 -17.24 -27.36
N ARG A 320 -22.71 -17.07 -27.20
CA ARG A 320 -21.69 -17.73 -27.98
C ARG A 320 -21.70 -19.18 -27.53
N GLU A 321 -21.97 -20.07 -28.48
CA GLU A 321 -21.75 -21.48 -28.29
C GLU A 321 -20.33 -21.71 -27.75
N PRO A 322 -20.15 -22.56 -26.73
CA PRO A 322 -18.83 -22.81 -26.14
C PRO A 322 -17.87 -23.31 -27.23
N GLU A 323 -16.61 -22.87 -27.17
CA GLU A 323 -15.62 -23.10 -28.24
C GLU A 323 -15.43 -24.60 -28.55
N PHE A 324 -15.63 -25.47 -27.57
CA PHE A 324 -15.62 -26.93 -27.72
C PHE A 324 -16.75 -27.49 -28.61
N GLN A 325 -17.91 -26.84 -28.64
CA GLN A 325 -19.01 -27.17 -29.56
C GLN A 325 -18.60 -26.92 -31.02
N ARG A 326 -17.78 -25.88 -31.25
CA ARG A 326 -17.28 -25.49 -32.57
C ARG A 326 -16.17 -26.41 -33.06
N TRP A 327 -15.30 -26.89 -32.17
CA TRP A 327 -14.16 -27.75 -32.52
C TRP A 327 -14.55 -29.24 -32.63
N PHE A 328 -15.43 -29.74 -31.77
CA PHE A 328 -15.85 -31.15 -31.76
C PHE A 328 -17.38 -31.31 -31.62
N PRO A 329 -18.16 -31.03 -32.67
CA PRO A 329 -19.62 -31.02 -32.59
C PRO A 329 -20.21 -32.41 -32.29
N ARG A 330 -19.60 -33.51 -32.76
CA ARG A 330 -20.08 -34.88 -32.52
C ARG A 330 -19.91 -35.32 -31.05
N CYS A 331 -18.75 -35.06 -30.45
CA CYS A 331 -18.48 -35.41 -29.05
C CYS A 331 -19.29 -34.54 -28.08
N TYR A 332 -19.45 -33.25 -28.39
CA TYR A 332 -20.17 -32.30 -27.54
C TYR A 332 -21.69 -32.55 -27.52
N ARG A 333 -22.27 -33.09 -28.59
CA ARG A 333 -23.72 -33.40 -28.70
C ARG A 333 -24.11 -34.79 -28.17
N SER A 334 -23.13 -35.61 -27.83
CA SER A 334 -23.30 -36.97 -27.30
C SER A 334 -24.11 -37.00 -25.99
N LYS A 335 -24.71 -38.16 -25.67
CA LYS A 335 -25.46 -38.35 -24.42
C LYS A 335 -24.56 -38.19 -23.18
N ALA A 336 -23.31 -38.66 -23.26
CA ALA A 336 -22.32 -38.56 -22.18
C ALA A 336 -21.95 -37.10 -21.87
N SER A 337 -21.59 -36.30 -22.90
CA SER A 337 -21.31 -34.87 -22.73
C SER A 337 -22.51 -34.12 -22.12
N ARG A 338 -23.73 -34.44 -22.57
CA ARG A 338 -24.95 -33.81 -22.05
C ARG A 338 -25.17 -34.09 -20.56
N LEU A 339 -24.83 -35.29 -20.10
CA LEU A 339 -24.90 -35.66 -18.68
C LEU A 339 -23.86 -34.87 -17.87
N ILE A 340 -22.61 -34.81 -18.33
CA ILE A 340 -21.52 -34.06 -17.68
C ILE A 340 -21.88 -32.57 -17.55
N ARG A 341 -22.38 -31.95 -18.61
CA ARG A 341 -22.82 -30.54 -18.56
C ARG A 341 -23.93 -30.32 -17.54
N LYS A 342 -24.91 -31.22 -17.47
CA LYS A 342 -25.99 -31.13 -16.47
C LYS A 342 -25.46 -31.33 -15.05
N ALA A 343 -24.52 -32.25 -14.85
CA ALA A 343 -23.90 -32.51 -13.56
C ALA A 343 -23.10 -31.29 -13.07
N VAL A 344 -22.18 -30.78 -13.89
CA VAL A 344 -21.30 -29.64 -13.55
C VAL A 344 -22.09 -28.33 -13.38
N ALA A 345 -23.15 -28.13 -14.15
CA ALA A 345 -24.02 -26.95 -14.00
C ALA A 345 -24.95 -27.04 -12.77
N ASN A 346 -25.07 -28.22 -12.16
CA ASN A 346 -25.96 -28.42 -11.02
C ASN A 346 -25.36 -27.82 -9.74
N ARG A 347 -26.22 -27.29 -8.89
CA ARG A 347 -25.82 -26.72 -7.59
C ARG A 347 -25.17 -27.76 -6.67
N PHE A 348 -25.58 -29.03 -6.81
CA PHE A 348 -24.99 -30.15 -6.06
C PHE A 348 -23.52 -30.38 -6.35
N PHE A 349 -23.06 -30.19 -7.60
CA PHE A 349 -21.64 -30.32 -7.93
C PHE A 349 -20.81 -29.28 -7.18
N ARG A 350 -21.33 -28.05 -7.07
CA ARG A 350 -20.68 -27.00 -6.28
C ARG A 350 -20.57 -27.39 -4.80
N TYR A 351 -21.65 -27.86 -4.20
CA TYR A 351 -21.62 -28.30 -2.80
C TYR A 351 -20.69 -29.49 -2.56
N PHE A 352 -20.56 -30.40 -3.53
CA PHE A 352 -19.61 -31.50 -3.45
C PHE A 352 -18.16 -31.01 -3.43
N ILE A 353 -17.81 -30.08 -4.31
CA ILE A 353 -16.47 -29.45 -4.31
C ILE A 353 -16.23 -28.67 -3.02
N ASP A 354 -17.20 -27.87 -2.56
CA ASP A 354 -17.09 -27.12 -1.30
C ASP A 354 -16.84 -28.07 -0.11
N LEU A 355 -17.49 -29.25 -0.09
CA LEU A 355 -17.26 -30.28 0.91
C LEU A 355 -15.86 -30.91 0.78
N ALA A 356 -15.39 -31.15 -0.44
CA ALA A 356 -14.04 -31.66 -0.68
C ALA A 356 -12.95 -30.69 -0.21
N VAL A 357 -13.17 -29.38 -0.33
CA VAL A 357 -12.27 -28.35 0.19
C VAL A 357 -12.22 -28.36 1.71
N VAL A 358 -13.37 -28.50 2.37
CA VAL A 358 -13.42 -28.64 3.84
C VAL A 358 -12.73 -29.93 4.28
N ALA A 359 -12.95 -31.04 3.57
CA ALA A 359 -12.28 -32.30 3.86
C ALA A 359 -10.75 -32.19 3.68
N ASN A 360 -10.27 -31.54 2.62
CA ASN A 360 -8.85 -31.26 2.40
C ASN A 360 -8.26 -30.44 3.55
N ALA A 361 -8.95 -29.39 4.02
CA ALA A 361 -8.49 -28.60 5.15
C ALA A 361 -8.38 -29.42 6.45
N VAL A 362 -9.30 -30.37 6.68
CA VAL A 362 -9.23 -31.29 7.82
C VAL A 362 -8.06 -32.26 7.67
N CYS A 363 -7.82 -32.81 6.48
CA CYS A 363 -6.67 -33.69 6.22
C CYS A 363 -5.32 -32.97 6.43
N ILE A 364 -5.20 -31.72 5.98
CA ILE A 364 -4.03 -30.86 6.24
C ILE A 364 -3.87 -30.62 7.75
N ALA A 365 -4.96 -30.34 8.46
CA ALA A 365 -4.93 -30.13 9.92
C ALA A 365 -4.56 -31.41 10.71
N LEU A 366 -4.80 -32.59 10.14
CA LEU A 366 -4.43 -33.89 10.69
C LEU A 366 -3.08 -34.41 10.18
N ASP A 367 -2.33 -33.58 9.43
CA ASP A 367 -1.00 -33.89 8.88
C ASP A 367 -0.98 -35.17 8.01
N GLN A 368 -2.04 -35.39 7.23
CA GLN A 368 -2.19 -36.57 6.38
C GLN A 368 -1.76 -36.27 4.94
N ASP A 369 -0.47 -36.47 4.66
CA ASP A 369 0.18 -36.15 3.37
C ASP A 369 -0.39 -36.95 2.18
N ASP A 370 -0.82 -38.20 2.37
CA ASP A 370 -1.27 -39.09 1.28
C ASP A 370 -2.54 -38.56 0.56
N ALA A 371 -3.31 -37.69 1.22
CA ALA A 371 -4.54 -37.14 0.67
C ALA A 371 -4.30 -35.91 -0.23
N GLU A 372 -3.13 -35.26 -0.14
CA GLU A 372 -2.83 -34.01 -0.87
C GLU A 372 -2.93 -34.20 -2.39
N TRP A 373 -2.34 -35.27 -2.93
CA TRP A 373 -2.39 -35.59 -4.36
C TRP A 373 -3.80 -35.91 -4.85
N PHE A 374 -4.62 -36.56 -4.03
CA PHE A 374 -6.01 -36.86 -4.35
C PHE A 374 -6.84 -35.59 -4.48
N PHE A 375 -6.74 -34.68 -3.51
CA PHE A 375 -7.47 -33.40 -3.56
C PHE A 375 -6.95 -32.51 -4.69
N MET A 376 -5.63 -32.46 -4.94
CA MET A 376 -5.07 -31.71 -6.07
C MET A 376 -5.60 -32.22 -7.41
N ALA A 377 -5.62 -33.54 -7.63
CA ALA A 377 -6.19 -34.13 -8.84
C ALA A 377 -7.68 -33.83 -8.99
N LEU A 378 -8.44 -33.85 -7.88
CA LEU A 378 -9.87 -33.52 -7.86
C LEU A 378 -10.12 -32.07 -8.27
N PHE A 379 -9.32 -31.12 -7.79
CA PHE A 379 -9.44 -29.70 -8.14
C PHE A 379 -8.99 -29.38 -9.57
N VAL A 380 -7.92 -30.03 -10.06
CA VAL A 380 -7.52 -29.94 -11.47
C VAL A 380 -8.64 -30.47 -12.37
N LEU A 381 -9.24 -31.61 -12.01
CA LEU A 381 -10.36 -32.19 -12.76
C LEU A 381 -11.58 -31.26 -12.77
N GLU A 382 -11.88 -30.60 -11.65
CA GLU A 382 -12.95 -29.62 -11.57
C GLU A 382 -12.76 -28.45 -12.57
N ILE A 383 -11.55 -27.88 -12.65
CA ILE A 383 -11.24 -26.82 -13.61
C ILE A 383 -11.40 -27.30 -15.04
N LEU A 384 -10.88 -28.49 -15.35
CA LEU A 384 -10.99 -29.07 -16.70
C LEU A 384 -12.46 -29.28 -17.09
N LEU A 385 -13.29 -29.77 -16.16
CA LEU A 385 -14.73 -29.92 -16.35
C LEU A 385 -15.42 -28.56 -16.54
N LYS A 386 -15.07 -27.54 -15.75
CA LYS A 386 -15.60 -26.17 -15.92
C LYS A 386 -15.18 -25.56 -17.27
N PHE A 387 -13.94 -25.76 -17.72
CA PHE A 387 -13.49 -25.33 -19.04
C PHE A 387 -14.25 -26.03 -20.17
N TYR A 388 -14.48 -27.34 -20.04
CA TYR A 388 -15.24 -28.11 -21.02
C TYR A 388 -16.70 -27.64 -21.14
N VAL A 389 -17.34 -27.32 -20.01
CA VAL A 389 -18.78 -26.98 -19.96
C VAL A 389 -19.05 -25.50 -20.27
N PHE A 390 -18.27 -24.58 -19.71
CA PHE A 390 -18.49 -23.13 -19.86
C PHE A 390 -17.68 -22.51 -21.00
N GLY A 391 -16.58 -23.14 -21.43
CA GLY A 391 -15.63 -22.59 -22.39
C GLY A 391 -14.66 -21.56 -21.78
N LEU A 392 -13.49 -21.38 -22.41
CA LEU A 392 -12.40 -20.54 -21.91
C LEU A 392 -12.87 -19.09 -21.63
N LYS A 393 -13.55 -18.46 -22.59
CA LYS A 393 -13.98 -17.05 -22.47
C LYS A 393 -14.97 -16.80 -21.33
N LYS A 394 -15.97 -17.66 -21.16
CA LYS A 394 -16.97 -17.52 -20.08
C LYS A 394 -16.35 -17.85 -18.73
N PHE A 395 -15.41 -18.78 -18.69
CA PHE A 395 -14.65 -19.11 -17.48
C PHE A 395 -13.84 -17.91 -16.97
N PHE A 396 -13.03 -17.27 -17.82
CA PHE A 396 -12.19 -16.12 -17.44
C PHE A 396 -12.96 -14.82 -17.19
N HIS A 397 -14.27 -14.78 -17.41
CA HIS A 397 -15.08 -13.60 -17.06
C HIS A 397 -15.55 -13.64 -15.59
N SER A 398 -15.61 -14.82 -14.98
CA SER A 398 -15.98 -14.98 -13.57
C SER A 398 -14.75 -14.85 -12.69
N ALA A 399 -14.68 -13.80 -11.87
CA ALA A 399 -13.57 -13.56 -10.94
C ALA A 399 -13.27 -14.76 -10.03
N MET A 400 -14.30 -15.52 -9.65
CA MET A 400 -14.16 -16.71 -8.81
C MET A 400 -13.48 -17.88 -9.53
N ASN A 401 -13.78 -18.06 -10.82
CA ASN A 401 -13.14 -19.11 -11.62
C ASN A 401 -11.68 -18.74 -11.96
N ILE A 402 -11.40 -17.44 -12.17
CA ILE A 402 -10.03 -16.94 -12.36
C ILE A 402 -9.20 -17.21 -11.10
N PHE A 403 -9.76 -16.93 -9.92
CA PHE A 403 -9.10 -17.20 -8.65
C PHE A 403 -8.77 -18.70 -8.50
N ASP A 404 -9.75 -19.58 -8.72
CA ASP A 404 -9.56 -21.04 -8.65
C ASP A 404 -8.45 -21.49 -9.62
N PHE A 405 -8.43 -20.95 -10.84
CA PHE A 405 -7.42 -21.26 -11.85
C PHE A 405 -6.02 -20.77 -11.47
N VAL A 406 -5.88 -19.53 -11.01
CA VAL A 406 -4.59 -18.99 -10.56
C VAL A 406 -4.07 -19.79 -9.36
N LEU A 407 -4.95 -20.14 -8.43
CA LEU A 407 -4.60 -20.92 -7.25
C LEU A 407 -4.05 -22.30 -7.62
N ILE A 408 -4.75 -23.03 -8.50
CA ILE A 408 -4.35 -24.38 -8.91
C ILE A 408 -3.10 -24.37 -9.80
N VAL A 409 -2.95 -23.37 -10.67
CA VAL A 409 -1.71 -23.19 -11.44
C VAL A 409 -0.55 -22.82 -10.52
N ALA A 410 -0.73 -21.94 -9.54
CA ALA A 410 0.30 -21.60 -8.57
C ALA A 410 0.69 -22.82 -7.72
N ALA A 411 -0.28 -23.61 -7.26
CA ALA A 411 -0.02 -24.86 -6.54
C ALA A 411 0.74 -25.87 -7.40
N LEU A 412 0.38 -26.01 -8.68
CA LEU A 412 1.09 -26.89 -9.61
C LEU A 412 2.52 -26.39 -9.89
N VAL A 413 2.71 -25.08 -10.05
CA VAL A 413 4.03 -24.47 -10.22
C VAL A 413 4.88 -24.65 -8.96
N ILE A 414 4.31 -24.47 -7.76
CA ILE A 414 5.02 -24.68 -6.48
C ILE A 414 5.39 -26.14 -6.30
N ASN A 415 4.48 -27.09 -6.57
CA ASN A 415 4.76 -28.54 -6.51
C ASN A 415 5.83 -28.96 -7.53
N VAL A 416 5.90 -28.30 -8.69
CA VAL A 416 7.00 -28.50 -9.66
C VAL A 416 8.29 -27.82 -9.19
N LEU A 417 8.20 -26.71 -8.46
CA LEU A 417 9.31 -26.00 -7.80
C LEU A 417 9.67 -26.55 -6.40
N GLU A 418 9.08 -27.65 -5.94
CA GLU A 418 9.27 -28.24 -4.60
C GLU A 418 10.65 -28.93 -4.44
N LEU A 419 11.72 -28.23 -4.84
CA LEU A 419 13.02 -28.31 -4.18
C LEU A 419 13.30 -27.08 -3.28
N ALA A 420 12.45 -26.04 -3.22
CA ALA A 420 12.85 -24.77 -2.57
C ALA A 420 11.88 -24.08 -1.57
N TRP A 421 10.58 -24.38 -1.48
CA TRP A 421 9.70 -23.61 -0.56
C TRP A 421 8.63 -24.44 0.16
N ARG A 422 9.05 -25.14 1.22
CA ARG A 422 8.19 -25.95 2.09
C ARG A 422 7.34 -25.13 3.09
N SER A 423 7.10 -23.85 2.83
CA SER A 423 6.44 -22.94 3.79
C SER A 423 5.16 -22.28 3.26
N MET A 424 4.75 -22.55 2.02
CA MET A 424 3.58 -21.90 1.39
C MET A 424 2.33 -22.78 1.33
N ARG A 425 2.30 -23.94 2.03
CA ARG A 425 1.16 -24.88 2.01
C ARG A 425 -0.09 -24.36 2.73
N LEU A 426 0.04 -23.39 3.64
CA LEU A 426 -1.07 -22.93 4.49
C LEU A 426 -2.04 -21.93 3.81
N VAL A 427 -1.66 -21.33 2.68
CA VAL A 427 -2.46 -20.28 2.02
C VAL A 427 -3.62 -20.86 1.18
N TYR A 428 -3.63 -22.17 0.94
CA TYR A 428 -4.48 -22.81 -0.06
C TYR A 428 -5.85 -23.29 0.45
N ALA A 429 -6.14 -23.21 1.74
CA ALA A 429 -7.24 -23.98 2.33
C ALA A 429 -8.59 -23.25 2.52
N ILE A 430 -8.78 -21.99 2.07
CA ILE A 430 -9.93 -21.22 2.57
C ILE A 430 -10.80 -20.55 1.51
N ASP A 431 -11.71 -21.34 0.95
CA ASP A 431 -12.85 -20.87 0.15
C ASP A 431 -13.82 -19.95 0.91
N ARG A 432 -13.76 -19.91 2.25
CA ARG A 432 -14.55 -18.98 3.07
C ARG A 432 -14.06 -17.52 2.97
N PHE A 433 -12.86 -17.26 2.45
CA PHE A 433 -12.37 -15.89 2.22
C PHE A 433 -12.87 -15.28 0.90
N ARG A 434 -13.59 -15.99 0.03
CA ARG A 434 -14.07 -15.41 -1.25
C ARG A 434 -14.90 -14.12 -1.06
N VAL A 435 -15.69 -14.05 0.02
CA VAL A 435 -16.45 -12.83 0.36
C VAL A 435 -15.52 -11.73 0.84
N VAL A 436 -14.56 -12.06 1.70
CA VAL A 436 -13.55 -11.13 2.23
C VAL A 436 -12.59 -10.64 1.13
N LEU A 437 -12.19 -11.49 0.19
CA LEU A 437 -11.38 -11.14 -0.97
C LEU A 437 -12.16 -10.28 -1.96
N LYS A 438 -13.47 -10.52 -2.11
CA LYS A 438 -14.35 -9.66 -2.91
C LYS A 438 -14.51 -8.28 -2.28
N THR A 439 -14.62 -8.19 -0.95
CA THR A 439 -14.64 -6.89 -0.26
C THR A 439 -13.27 -6.21 -0.31
N ILE A 440 -12.17 -6.94 -0.09
CA ILE A 440 -10.79 -6.43 -0.23
C ILE A 440 -10.51 -5.99 -1.66
N SER A 441 -10.94 -6.72 -2.69
CA SER A 441 -10.78 -6.31 -4.09
C SER A 441 -11.62 -5.07 -4.42
N SER A 442 -12.83 -4.98 -3.85
CA SER A 442 -13.69 -3.79 -3.98
C SER A 442 -13.08 -2.57 -3.31
N ILE A 443 -12.51 -2.72 -2.10
CA ILE A 443 -11.86 -1.65 -1.32
C ILE A 443 -10.44 -1.38 -1.85
N GLY A 444 -9.78 -2.38 -2.42
CA GLY A 444 -8.36 -2.38 -2.79
C GLY A 444 -8.02 -1.29 -3.79
N ARG A 445 -8.92 -1.01 -4.74
CA ARG A 445 -8.77 0.13 -5.66
C ARG A 445 -8.68 1.47 -4.92
N SER A 446 -9.47 1.65 -3.87
CA SER A 446 -9.40 2.84 -3.01
C SER A 446 -8.16 2.79 -2.10
N LEU A 447 -7.83 1.62 -1.54
CA LEU A 447 -6.68 1.43 -0.66
C LEU A 447 -5.35 1.71 -1.36
N VAL A 448 -5.20 1.40 -2.64
CA VAL A 448 -4.02 1.74 -3.45
C VAL A 448 -3.75 3.25 -3.44
N THR A 449 -4.79 4.08 -3.41
CA THR A 449 -4.61 5.54 -3.32
C THR A 449 -4.03 5.95 -1.98
N TYR A 450 -4.54 5.40 -0.87
CA TYR A 450 -4.01 5.65 0.47
C TYR A 450 -2.60 5.08 0.65
N GLY A 451 -2.35 3.88 0.13
CA GLY A 451 -1.02 3.27 0.07
C GLY A 451 -0.02 4.12 -0.72
N GLY A 452 -0.46 4.75 -1.81
CA GLY A 452 0.34 5.73 -2.54
C GLY A 452 0.72 6.96 -1.70
N VAL A 453 -0.19 7.46 -0.85
CA VAL A 453 0.13 8.58 0.06
C VAL A 453 1.12 8.13 1.13
N LEU A 454 0.90 6.95 1.73
CA LEU A 454 1.80 6.36 2.71
C LEU A 454 3.21 6.16 2.13
N PHE A 455 3.31 5.66 0.90
CA PHE A 455 4.57 5.50 0.19
C PHE A 455 5.31 6.84 -0.01
N VAL A 456 4.59 7.94 -0.29
CA VAL A 456 5.18 9.28 -0.36
C VAL A 456 5.82 9.66 0.97
N PHE A 457 5.12 9.45 2.10
CA PHE A 457 5.68 9.73 3.42
C PHE A 457 6.88 8.84 3.73
N PHE A 458 6.79 7.54 3.48
CA PHE A 458 7.88 6.59 3.68
C PHE A 458 9.11 7.00 2.88
N TYR A 459 8.94 7.39 1.60
CA TYR A 459 10.06 7.85 0.78
C TYR A 459 10.72 9.08 1.38
N VAL A 460 9.96 10.09 1.79
CA VAL A 460 10.50 11.33 2.38
C VAL A 460 11.33 11.01 3.63
N PHE A 461 10.76 10.25 4.57
CA PHE A 461 11.45 9.88 5.81
C PHE A 461 12.62 8.93 5.57
N ALA A 462 12.56 8.02 4.59
CA ALA A 462 13.65 7.12 4.28
C ALA A 462 14.86 7.88 3.74
N ILE A 463 14.65 8.83 2.82
CA ILE A 463 15.75 9.66 2.31
C ILE A 463 16.35 10.52 3.43
N ILE A 464 15.52 11.17 4.25
CA ILE A 464 16.01 11.94 5.41
C ILE A 464 16.82 11.03 6.34
N GLY A 465 16.32 9.82 6.61
CA GLY A 465 16.99 8.83 7.45
C GLY A 465 18.35 8.42 6.88
N MET A 466 18.45 8.15 5.58
CA MET A 466 19.72 7.82 4.93
C MET A 466 20.73 8.96 4.99
N GLU A 467 20.31 10.21 4.78
CA GLU A 467 21.24 11.35 4.82
C GLU A 467 21.73 11.68 6.25
N VAL A 468 20.96 11.34 7.29
CA VAL A 468 21.32 11.61 8.70
C VAL A 468 22.01 10.43 9.38
N PHE A 469 21.58 9.21 9.08
CA PHE A 469 21.97 7.99 9.81
C PHE A 469 22.72 6.95 8.96
N SER A 470 23.14 7.29 7.75
CA SER A 470 24.02 6.42 6.94
C SER A 470 25.30 6.05 7.68
N ASP A 471 25.69 4.79 7.54
CA ASP A 471 26.91 4.17 8.08
C ASP A 471 27.07 4.26 9.60
N LYS A 472 25.99 4.62 10.33
CA LYS A 472 26.00 4.65 11.81
C LYS A 472 25.83 3.27 12.44
N ILE A 473 25.19 2.36 11.71
CA ILE A 473 24.89 0.99 12.14
C ILE A 473 25.31 0.09 10.99
N THR A 474 26.28 -0.79 11.22
CA THR A 474 26.68 -1.79 10.23
C THR A 474 26.37 -3.19 10.75
N PRO A 475 25.70 -4.02 9.96
CA PRO A 475 25.43 -5.40 10.35
C PRO A 475 26.75 -6.18 10.36
N GLU A 476 26.98 -6.93 11.44
CA GLU A 476 28.15 -7.79 11.56
C GLU A 476 27.95 -9.03 10.66
N PRO A 477 28.95 -9.44 9.86
CA PRO A 477 28.81 -10.61 9.01
C PRO A 477 28.54 -11.87 9.83
N VAL A 478 27.53 -12.63 9.42
CA VAL A 478 27.03 -13.86 10.07
C VAL A 478 28.13 -14.91 10.31
N LEU A 479 29.27 -14.79 9.61
CA LEU A 479 30.40 -15.72 9.60
C LEU A 479 31.57 -15.33 10.52
N ALA A 480 31.47 -14.29 11.35
CA ALA A 480 32.50 -14.02 12.34
C ALA A 480 32.58 -15.20 13.35
N ASN A 481 33.66 -15.97 13.28
CA ASN A 481 33.93 -17.15 14.09
C ASN A 481 33.69 -16.85 15.59
N ARG A 482 32.61 -17.43 16.13
CA ARG A 482 32.20 -17.24 17.52
C ARG A 482 33.18 -17.89 18.49
N SER A 483 34.19 -17.13 18.91
CA SER A 483 34.66 -17.22 20.29
C SER A 483 33.63 -16.53 21.19
N GLN A 484 33.12 -17.27 22.16
CA GLN A 484 31.88 -17.07 22.92
C GLN A 484 31.82 -15.82 23.85
N ASN A 485 32.64 -14.79 23.64
CA ASN A 485 32.79 -13.66 24.58
C ASN A 485 33.03 -12.28 23.92
N GLN A 486 32.80 -12.11 22.62
CA GLN A 486 32.88 -10.77 22.01
C GLN A 486 31.53 -10.06 22.04
N PRO A 487 31.46 -8.80 22.50
CA PRO A 487 30.23 -8.02 22.48
C PRO A 487 29.81 -7.78 21.03
N ILE A 488 28.53 -8.02 20.73
CA ILE A 488 27.94 -7.80 19.40
C ILE A 488 28.10 -6.31 19.08
N LEU A 489 28.95 -6.01 18.10
CA LEU A 489 29.24 -4.64 17.71
C LEU A 489 28.51 -4.40 16.39
N CYS A 490 27.32 -3.78 16.44
CA CYS A 490 26.61 -3.33 15.23
C CYS A 490 27.36 -2.16 14.52
N GLY A 491 28.68 -2.23 14.40
CA GLY A 491 29.56 -1.19 13.87
C GLY A 491 29.85 -0.03 14.82
N ASN A 492 29.09 0.13 15.91
CA ASN A 492 29.15 1.31 16.76
C ASN A 492 29.39 0.96 18.24
N PRO A 493 30.49 1.44 18.86
CA PRO A 493 30.80 1.15 20.26
C PRO A 493 29.77 1.73 21.24
N LYS A 494 29.01 2.77 20.86
CA LYS A 494 27.95 3.34 21.71
C LYS A 494 26.74 2.42 21.88
N LEU A 495 26.56 1.46 20.97
CA LEU A 495 25.46 0.50 21.04
C LEU A 495 25.80 -0.70 21.93
N ASN A 496 27.04 -0.79 22.43
CA ASN A 496 27.46 -1.91 23.26
C ASN A 496 26.68 -1.95 24.57
N GLY A 497 26.08 -3.10 24.88
CA GLY A 497 25.28 -3.30 26.10
C GLY A 497 23.88 -2.67 26.06
N THR A 498 23.45 -2.09 24.93
CA THR A 498 22.08 -1.57 24.76
C THR A 498 21.09 -2.69 24.42
N GLN A 499 19.80 -2.50 24.72
CA GLN A 499 18.74 -3.45 24.34
C GLN A 499 18.69 -3.67 22.82
N PHE A 500 18.97 -2.63 22.02
CA PHE A 500 19.08 -2.73 20.56
C PHE A 500 20.08 -3.81 20.11
N ALA A 501 21.28 -3.82 20.71
CA ALA A 501 22.30 -4.81 20.40
C ALA A 501 21.95 -6.20 20.95
N MET A 502 21.36 -6.28 22.15
CA MET A 502 20.91 -7.54 22.75
C MET A 502 19.81 -8.22 21.91
N ASN A 503 18.88 -7.42 21.38
CA ASN A 503 17.76 -7.87 20.53
C ASN A 503 18.17 -8.14 19.07
N ARG A 504 19.46 -7.92 18.72
CA ARG A 504 20.03 -8.15 17.39
C ARG A 504 19.40 -7.31 16.27
N TYR A 505 19.08 -6.05 16.56
CA TYR A 505 18.52 -5.14 15.56
C TYR A 505 19.56 -4.52 14.60
N CYS A 506 20.79 -5.06 14.49
CA CYS A 506 21.83 -4.47 13.63
C CYS A 506 21.44 -4.36 12.12
N ASN A 507 20.48 -5.18 11.65
CA ASN A 507 19.96 -5.09 10.28
C ASN A 507 19.00 -3.91 10.07
N ASN A 508 18.51 -3.31 11.15
CA ASN A 508 17.67 -2.11 11.13
C ASN A 508 18.56 -0.87 11.01
N ASN A 509 18.93 -0.54 9.77
CA ASN A 509 19.80 0.59 9.46
C ASN A 509 19.24 1.44 8.32
N PHE A 510 19.84 2.62 8.16
CA PHE A 510 19.52 3.58 7.09
C PHE A 510 20.65 3.66 6.05
N ASN A 511 21.35 2.53 5.80
CA ASN A 511 22.43 2.52 4.81
C ASN A 511 21.86 2.46 3.39
N ASP A 512 20.75 1.72 3.21
CA ASP A 512 20.06 1.58 1.94
C ASP A 512 18.59 1.99 2.02
N ILE A 513 17.99 2.29 0.87
CA ILE A 513 16.56 2.60 0.78
C ILE A 513 15.67 1.44 1.19
N LEU A 514 16.08 0.20 0.92
CA LEU A 514 15.31 -1.01 1.28
C LEU A 514 15.30 -1.22 2.79
N HIS A 515 16.47 -1.19 3.43
CA HIS A 515 16.60 -1.27 4.89
C HIS A 515 15.83 -0.12 5.57
N SER A 516 15.96 1.10 5.05
CA SER A 516 15.21 2.26 5.55
C SER A 516 13.68 2.05 5.49
N PHE A 517 13.16 1.44 4.43
CA PHE A 517 11.74 1.12 4.34
C PHE A 517 11.29 0.05 5.33
N VAL A 518 12.13 -0.95 5.60
CA VAL A 518 11.85 -1.96 6.64
C VAL A 518 11.79 -1.30 8.01
N VAL A 519 12.78 -0.46 8.35
CA VAL A 519 12.78 0.29 9.63
C VAL A 519 11.52 1.15 9.78
N LEU A 520 11.15 1.91 8.75
CA LEU A 520 9.93 2.74 8.80
C LEU A 520 8.65 1.91 8.90
N PHE A 521 8.62 0.72 8.29
CA PHE A 521 7.50 -0.21 8.43
C PHE A 521 7.40 -0.75 9.85
N GLU A 522 8.52 -1.15 10.45
CA GLU A 522 8.58 -1.61 11.85
C GLU A 522 8.14 -0.50 12.82
N LEU A 523 8.59 0.74 12.62
CA LEU A 523 8.15 1.90 13.40
C LEU A 523 6.64 2.17 13.22
N MET A 524 6.09 1.97 12.03
CA MET A 524 4.65 2.11 11.76
C MET A 524 3.79 1.06 12.50
N VAL A 525 4.34 -0.12 12.77
CA VAL A 525 3.66 -1.17 13.54
C VAL A 525 3.60 -0.84 15.04
N VAL A 526 4.42 0.12 15.52
CA VAL A 526 4.42 0.65 16.90
C VAL A 526 4.91 -0.35 17.96
N ASN A 527 5.30 -1.57 17.59
CA ASN A 527 5.90 -2.49 18.54
C ASN A 527 7.41 -2.23 18.67
N GLN A 528 7.93 -2.16 19.91
CA GLN A 528 9.38 -1.99 20.20
C GLN A 528 10.07 -0.81 19.49
N TRP A 529 9.29 0.18 19.04
CA TRP A 529 9.81 1.32 18.27
C TRP A 529 10.79 2.19 19.07
N HIS A 530 10.67 2.20 20.39
CA HIS A 530 11.50 2.98 21.30
C HIS A 530 12.90 2.40 21.47
N ASP A 531 13.13 1.13 21.13
CA ASP A 531 14.47 0.52 21.13
C ASP A 531 15.29 0.99 19.91
N ILE A 532 14.61 1.38 18.83
CA ILE A 532 15.23 1.85 17.57
C ILE A 532 15.57 3.35 17.65
N LEU A 533 14.84 4.11 18.49
CA LEU A 533 15.00 5.56 18.66
C LEU A 533 16.18 5.89 19.58
#